data_AF-A0A552WQP7-F1
#
_entry.id   AF-A0A552WQP7-F1
#
_cell.length_a   1.000
_cell.length_b   1.000
_cell.length_c   1.000
_cell.angle_alpha   90.00
_cell.angle_beta   90.00
_cell.angle_gamma   90.00
#
_symmetry.space_group_name_H-M   'P 1'
#
loop_
_entity.id
_entity.type
_entity.pdbx_description
1 polymer ?
#
loop_
_entity_poly.entity_id
_entity_poly.type
_entity_poly.pdbx_seq_one_letter_code
_entity_poly.pdbx_strand_id
1 'polypeptide(L)'
;MAQDTTGTKDHPWVLRTPPGTSEYTMYRDGSADPPTLVCVVGTTTLTYQARAVEDLHAMLKEVGDWVPLGAADEQKPAKEGTVEAWGRSADNPVGGWYGLRKGYRGRFGMYLPPLLEALGLAELEHNPRNNRMRAV
;
A
#
# COMPACT_ATOMS: atom_id res chain seq x y z
N MET A 1 -2.50 -21.48 14.52
CA MET A 1 -1.30 -21.74 13.70
C MET A 1 -1.01 -20.44 12.98
N ALA A 2 0.11 -19.78 13.27
CA ALA A 2 0.53 -18.63 12.49
C ALA A 2 0.84 -19.15 11.08
N GLN A 3 0.16 -18.64 10.05
CA GLN A 3 0.54 -18.98 8.69
C GLN A 3 1.90 -18.32 8.44
N ASP A 4 2.90 -19.10 8.05
CA ASP A 4 4.22 -18.60 7.65
C ASP A 4 4.09 -17.87 6.31
N THR A 5 3.59 -16.64 6.34
CA THR A 5 3.47 -15.79 5.15
C THR A 5 4.78 -15.07 4.92
N THR A 6 5.56 -15.50 3.94
CA THR A 6 6.87 -14.90 3.60
C THR A 6 6.77 -13.83 2.52
N GLY A 7 5.56 -13.57 1.99
CA GLY A 7 5.35 -12.59 0.93
C GLY A 7 5.73 -13.08 -0.46
N THR A 8 5.83 -14.40 -0.64
CA THR A 8 6.03 -15.03 -1.95
C THR A 8 4.68 -15.38 -2.58
N LYS A 9 4.67 -15.72 -3.87
CA LYS A 9 3.45 -16.13 -4.56
C LYS A 9 2.76 -17.33 -3.92
N ASP A 10 3.55 -18.29 -3.43
CA ASP A 10 3.04 -19.52 -2.79
C ASP A 10 2.66 -19.28 -1.32
N HIS A 11 3.29 -18.29 -0.67
CA HIS A 11 3.04 -17.90 0.72
C HIS A 11 2.79 -16.39 0.84
N PRO A 12 1.68 -15.89 0.25
CA PRO A 12 1.41 -14.46 0.25
C PRO A 12 1.08 -13.98 1.66
N TRP A 13 1.32 -12.70 1.93
CA TRP A 13 0.78 -12.04 3.11
C TRP A 13 -0.74 -12.06 3.05
N VAL A 14 -1.39 -12.42 4.16
CA VAL A 14 -2.83 -12.27 4.36
C VAL A 14 -3.04 -11.02 5.21
N LEU A 15 -3.65 -10.00 4.62
CA LEU A 15 -3.74 -8.65 5.17
C LEU A 15 -5.20 -8.22 5.26
N ARG A 16 -5.48 -7.18 6.06
CA ARG A 16 -6.82 -6.58 6.16
C ARG A 16 -6.77 -5.08 5.98
N THR A 17 -7.70 -4.55 5.19
CA THR A 17 -7.82 -3.08 5.04
C THR A 17 -8.35 -2.49 6.34
N PRO A 18 -7.87 -1.33 6.81
CA PRO A 18 -8.41 -0.69 8.02
C PRO A 18 -9.88 -0.28 7.76
N PRO A 19 -10.84 -0.62 8.65
CA PRO A 19 -10.70 -0.99 10.08
C PRO A 19 -10.49 -2.49 10.40
N GLY A 20 -10.13 -3.33 9.45
CA GLY A 20 -9.89 -4.77 9.66
C GLY A 20 -11.03 -5.67 9.14
N THR A 21 -11.93 -5.15 8.30
CA THR A 21 -13.13 -5.88 7.86
C THR A 21 -12.96 -6.63 6.55
N SER A 22 -12.08 -6.17 5.66
CA SER A 22 -11.90 -6.76 4.33
C SER A 22 -10.52 -7.37 4.21
N GLU A 23 -10.48 -8.69 3.99
CA GLU A 23 -9.25 -9.45 3.81
C GLU A 23 -8.79 -9.44 2.35
N TYR A 24 -7.48 -9.44 2.15
CA TYR A 24 -6.83 -9.54 0.86
C TYR A 24 -5.47 -10.20 0.99
N THR A 25 -4.91 -10.64 -0.13
CA THR A 25 -3.56 -11.17 -0.16
C THR A 25 -2.62 -10.27 -0.94
N MET A 26 -1.35 -10.26 -0.55
CA MET A 26 -0.30 -9.57 -1.28
C MET A 26 0.97 -10.42 -1.33
N TYR A 27 1.66 -10.40 -2.46
CA TYR A 27 2.98 -11.01 -2.58
C TYR A 27 3.89 -10.16 -3.45
N ARG A 28 5.21 -10.34 -3.28
CA ARG A 28 6.23 -9.74 -4.13
C ARG A 28 6.56 -10.69 -5.27
N ASP A 29 6.44 -10.19 -6.49
CA ASP A 29 6.95 -10.83 -7.70
C ASP A 29 8.29 -10.19 -8.08
N GLY A 30 9.37 -10.88 -7.74
CA GLY A 30 10.74 -10.48 -8.08
C GLY A 30 11.16 -10.82 -9.51
N SER A 31 10.32 -11.56 -10.27
CA SER A 31 10.62 -11.91 -11.66
C SER A 31 10.18 -10.83 -12.66
N ALA A 32 9.31 -9.92 -12.23
CA ALA A 32 8.93 -8.74 -12.98
C ALA A 32 10.04 -7.68 -12.97
N ASP A 33 10.12 -6.88 -14.05
CA ASP A 33 11.03 -5.73 -14.16
C ASP A 33 10.25 -4.44 -14.45
N PRO A 34 10.15 -3.49 -13.50
CA PRO A 34 10.70 -3.57 -12.13
C PRO A 34 9.95 -4.60 -11.26
N PRO A 35 10.54 -5.08 -10.15
CA PRO A 35 9.86 -5.96 -9.20
C PRO A 35 8.52 -5.39 -8.76
N THR A 36 7.51 -6.24 -8.61
CA THR A 36 6.13 -5.79 -8.34
C THR A 36 5.55 -6.40 -7.07
N LEU A 37 4.61 -5.68 -6.46
CA LEU A 37 3.68 -6.24 -5.49
C LEU A 37 2.39 -6.56 -6.23
N VAL A 38 1.91 -7.78 -6.03
CA VAL A 38 0.64 -8.26 -6.56
C VAL A 38 -0.35 -8.33 -5.41
N CYS A 39 -1.39 -7.49 -5.48
CA CYS A 39 -2.45 -7.39 -4.49
C CYS A 39 -3.72 -8.04 -5.06
N VAL A 40 -4.27 -9.03 -4.36
CA VAL A 40 -5.46 -9.78 -4.79
C VAL A 40 -6.60 -9.60 -3.78
N VAL A 41 -7.71 -9.04 -4.26
CA VAL A 41 -8.95 -8.81 -3.50
C VAL A 41 -10.08 -9.48 -4.25
N GLY A 42 -10.59 -10.60 -3.73
CA GLY A 42 -11.56 -11.44 -4.44
C GLY A 42 -11.02 -11.84 -5.82
N THR A 43 -11.69 -11.43 -6.89
CA THR A 43 -11.28 -11.66 -8.29
C THR A 43 -10.45 -10.52 -8.88
N THR A 44 -10.22 -9.44 -8.12
CA THR A 44 -9.53 -8.25 -8.60
C THR A 44 -8.06 -8.31 -8.24
N THR A 45 -7.19 -8.11 -9.23
CA THR A 45 -5.75 -7.96 -9.05
C THR A 45 -5.31 -6.54 -9.35
N LEU A 46 -4.68 -5.91 -8.35
CA LEU A 46 -3.95 -4.64 -8.47
C LEU A 46 -2.46 -4.95 -8.40
N THR A 47 -1.64 -4.10 -9.03
CA THR A 47 -0.19 -4.23 -9.00
C THR A 47 0.48 -2.90 -8.73
N TYR A 48 1.50 -2.94 -7.88
CA TYR A 48 2.30 -1.78 -7.50
C TYR A 48 3.79 -2.07 -7.74
N GLN A 49 4.62 -1.07 -7.98
CA GLN A 49 6.07 -1.28 -7.94
C GLN A 49 6.49 -1.68 -6.53
N ALA A 50 7.34 -2.69 -6.37
CA ALA A 50 7.71 -3.23 -5.07
C ALA A 50 8.48 -2.21 -4.21
N ARG A 51 9.26 -1.33 -4.85
CA ARG A 51 9.98 -0.22 -4.20
C ARG A 51 9.07 0.75 -3.43
N ALA A 52 7.76 0.70 -3.66
CA ALA A 52 6.79 1.51 -2.94
C ALA A 52 6.85 1.31 -1.42
N VAL A 53 7.28 0.13 -0.95
CA VAL A 53 7.39 -0.16 0.50
C VAL A 53 8.49 0.70 1.11
N GLU A 54 9.68 0.65 0.52
CA GLU A 54 10.85 1.39 1.00
C GLU A 54 10.65 2.90 0.83
N ASP A 55 10.14 3.34 -0.33
CA ASP A 55 9.88 4.75 -0.61
C ASP A 55 8.81 5.34 0.32
N LEU A 56 7.71 4.61 0.58
CA LEU A 56 6.64 5.06 1.47
C LEU A 56 7.15 5.18 2.91
N HIS A 57 7.90 4.19 3.38
CA HIS A 57 8.49 4.23 4.71
C HIS A 57 9.46 5.41 4.86
N ALA A 58 10.29 5.69 3.84
CA ALA A 58 11.18 6.85 3.84
C ALA A 58 10.40 8.17 3.89
N MET A 59 9.34 8.31 3.09
CA MET A 59 8.47 9.50 3.12
C MET A 59 7.84 9.70 4.51
N LEU A 60 7.34 8.63 5.13
CA LEU A 60 6.74 8.73 6.47
C LEU A 60 7.76 9.15 7.54
N LYS A 61 9.03 8.73 7.43
CA LYS A 61 10.10 9.19 8.33
C LYS A 61 10.42 10.67 8.15
N GLU A 62 10.44 11.14 6.91
CA GLU A 62 10.67 12.55 6.60
C GLU A 62 9.56 13.43 7.17
N VAL A 63 8.31 12.99 7.06
CA VAL A 63 7.17 13.68 7.69
C VAL A 63 7.27 13.65 9.22
N GLY A 64 7.65 12.51 9.80
CA GLY A 64 7.85 12.37 11.25
C GLY A 64 6.56 12.44 12.09
N ASP A 65 5.40 12.41 11.45
CA ASP A 65 4.07 12.47 12.09
C ASP A 65 3.05 11.61 11.31
N TRP A 66 1.82 11.53 11.82
CA TRP A 66 0.71 10.80 11.23
C TRP A 66 0.22 11.40 9.92
N VAL A 67 0.27 10.61 8.85
CA VAL A 67 -0.24 10.95 7.52
C VAL A 67 -1.59 10.27 7.28
N PRO A 68 -2.65 11.00 6.89
CA PRO A 68 -3.93 10.38 6.53
C PRO A 68 -3.82 9.48 5.31
N LEU A 69 -4.54 8.35 5.32
CA LEU A 69 -4.47 7.37 4.24
C LEU A 69 -5.04 7.90 2.91
N GLY A 70 -6.21 8.56 2.98
CA GLY A 70 -6.83 9.23 1.83
C GLY A 70 -7.22 8.32 0.65
N ALA A 71 -7.43 7.02 0.89
CA ALA A 71 -7.67 6.02 -0.13
C ALA A 71 -8.70 6.45 -1.19
N ALA A 72 -8.32 6.35 -2.47
CA ALA A 72 -9.16 6.75 -3.59
C ALA A 72 -8.91 5.87 -4.82
N ASP A 73 -9.95 5.63 -5.62
CA ASP A 73 -9.82 5.01 -6.93
C ASP A 73 -8.98 5.88 -7.90
N GLU A 74 -8.45 5.29 -8.98
CA GLU A 74 -7.67 6.02 -10.01
C GLU A 74 -8.47 7.16 -10.64
N GLN A 75 -9.79 6.99 -10.81
CA GLN A 75 -10.65 7.99 -11.45
C GLN A 75 -11.09 9.11 -10.49
N LYS A 76 -10.81 8.97 -9.19
CA LYS A 76 -11.19 9.96 -8.18
C LYS A 76 -10.00 10.82 -7.78
N PRO A 77 -10.20 12.12 -7.52
CA PRO A 77 -9.14 12.94 -6.97
C PRO A 77 -8.71 12.38 -5.61
N ALA A 78 -7.39 12.32 -5.39
CA ALA A 78 -6.84 12.05 -4.06
C ALA A 78 -6.74 13.36 -3.30
N LYS A 79 -7.08 13.34 -2.01
CA LYS A 79 -6.94 14.51 -1.15
C LYS A 79 -5.45 14.81 -0.93
N GLU A 80 -5.03 16.05 -1.12
CA GLU A 80 -3.65 16.47 -0.85
C GLU A 80 -3.24 16.20 0.60
N GLY A 81 -1.94 15.96 0.81
CA GLY A 81 -1.38 15.61 2.12
C GLY A 81 -1.75 14.21 2.61
N THR A 82 -2.13 13.29 1.71
CA THR A 82 -2.46 11.90 2.06
C THR A 82 -1.52 10.90 1.41
N VAL A 83 -1.44 9.70 1.99
CA VAL A 83 -0.66 8.57 1.44
C VAL A 83 -1.08 8.26 0.01
N GLU A 84 -2.40 8.27 -0.26
CA GLU A 84 -2.92 8.05 -1.60
C GLU A 84 -2.48 9.13 -2.59
N ALA A 85 -2.49 10.41 -2.19
CA ALA A 85 -2.05 11.50 -3.05
C ALA A 85 -0.54 11.41 -3.34
N TRP A 86 0.27 11.11 -2.33
CA TRP A 86 1.70 10.91 -2.51
C TRP A 86 2.01 9.73 -3.44
N GLY A 87 1.31 8.60 -3.29
CA GLY A 87 1.53 7.40 -4.11
C GLY A 87 1.21 7.54 -5.60
N ARG A 88 0.61 8.67 -6.00
CA ARG A 88 0.30 9.04 -7.39
C ARG A 88 0.91 10.39 -7.81
N SER A 89 1.73 11.00 -6.97
CA SER A 89 2.31 12.32 -7.20
C SER A 89 3.45 12.27 -8.24
N ALA A 90 3.59 13.33 -9.04
CA ALA A 90 4.74 13.51 -9.91
C ALA A 90 6.04 13.79 -9.12
N ASP A 91 5.93 14.19 -7.85
CA ASP A 91 7.07 14.53 -7.00
C ASP A 91 7.59 13.33 -6.18
N ASN A 92 6.95 12.16 -6.29
CA ASN A 92 7.43 10.97 -5.62
C ASN A 92 8.63 10.35 -6.37
N PRO A 93 9.39 9.43 -5.75
CA PRO A 93 10.60 8.86 -6.34
C PRO A 93 10.45 8.16 -7.70
N VAL A 94 9.21 7.85 -8.13
CA VAL A 94 8.93 7.22 -9.44
C VAL A 94 8.29 8.17 -10.44
N GLY A 95 8.08 9.45 -10.08
CA GLY A 95 7.55 10.47 -10.96
C GLY A 95 6.08 10.27 -11.34
N GLY A 96 5.28 9.60 -10.51
CA GLY A 96 3.86 9.34 -10.81
C GLY A 96 3.27 8.19 -10.03
N TRP A 97 2.61 7.26 -10.72
CA TRP A 97 1.90 6.18 -10.06
C TRP A 97 2.82 5.02 -9.68
N TYR A 98 2.79 4.61 -8.42
CA TYR A 98 3.28 3.28 -8.05
C TYR A 98 2.39 2.17 -8.60
N GLY A 99 1.09 2.43 -8.75
CA GLY A 99 0.15 1.50 -9.36
C GLY A 99 0.39 1.32 -10.86
N LEU A 100 0.49 0.08 -11.31
CA LEU A 100 0.98 -0.25 -12.65
C LEU A 100 -0.15 -0.47 -13.67
N ARG A 101 -1.24 -1.13 -13.25
CA ARG A 101 -2.34 -1.51 -14.14
C ARG A 101 -3.35 -0.38 -14.31
N LYS A 102 -3.50 0.14 -15.54
CA LYS A 102 -4.54 1.12 -15.87
C LYS A 102 -5.94 0.61 -15.49
N GLY A 103 -6.73 1.48 -14.87
CA GLY A 103 -8.02 1.16 -14.24
C GLY A 103 -7.90 0.68 -12.79
N TYR A 104 -6.68 0.39 -12.31
CA TYR A 104 -6.38 -0.17 -11.00
C TYR A 104 -5.11 0.43 -10.39
N ARG A 105 -4.76 1.67 -10.75
CA ARG A 105 -3.54 2.32 -10.20
C ARG A 105 -3.72 2.93 -8.81
N GLY A 106 -4.96 3.29 -8.47
CA GLY A 106 -5.30 3.87 -7.16
C GLY A 106 -5.41 2.84 -6.05
N ARG A 107 -6.11 3.22 -4.99
CA ARG A 107 -6.26 2.46 -3.73
C ARG A 107 -4.90 2.17 -3.07
N PHE A 108 -3.88 2.97 -3.38
CA PHE A 108 -2.56 2.85 -2.79
C PHE A 108 -2.63 3.04 -1.27
N GLY A 109 -3.35 4.07 -0.80
CA GLY A 109 -3.58 4.34 0.62
C GLY A 109 -4.53 3.34 1.29
N MET A 110 -5.06 2.35 0.56
CA MET A 110 -5.88 1.27 1.13
C MET A 110 -5.08 0.00 1.35
N TYR A 111 -4.21 -0.37 0.39
CA TYR A 111 -3.57 -1.68 0.38
C TYR A 111 -2.08 -1.69 0.76
N LEU A 112 -1.36 -0.58 0.61
CA LEU A 112 0.03 -0.51 1.09
C LEU A 112 0.15 -0.37 2.61
N PRO A 113 -0.66 0.44 3.31
CA PRO A 113 -0.48 0.65 4.75
C PRO A 113 -0.48 -0.64 5.59
N PRO A 114 -1.41 -1.61 5.39
CA PRO A 114 -1.39 -2.86 6.17
C PRO A 114 -0.17 -3.73 5.87
N LEU A 115 0.42 -3.63 4.67
CA LEU A 115 1.68 -4.31 4.38
C LEU A 115 2.82 -3.71 5.21
N LEU A 116 2.94 -2.37 5.25
CA LEU A 116 3.99 -1.72 6.04
C LEU A 116 3.84 -2.01 7.53
N GLU A 117 2.60 -2.08 8.04
CA GLU A 117 2.32 -2.51 9.42
C GLU A 117 2.77 -3.96 9.65
N ALA A 118 2.40 -4.90 8.77
CA ALA A 118 2.79 -6.30 8.88
C ALA A 118 4.31 -6.53 8.81
N LEU A 119 5.02 -5.67 8.08
CA LEU A 119 6.49 -5.67 7.98
C LEU A 119 7.18 -4.94 9.16
N GLY A 120 6.43 -4.35 10.09
CA GLY A 120 6.99 -3.60 11.22
C GLY A 120 7.62 -2.26 10.85
N LEU A 121 7.23 -1.69 9.70
CA LEU A 121 7.77 -0.43 9.17
C LEU A 121 6.89 0.78 9.51
N ALA A 122 5.63 0.57 9.86
CA ALA A 122 4.70 1.65 10.17
C ALA A 122 3.73 1.26 11.28
N GLU A 123 3.29 2.27 12.04
CA GLU A 123 2.07 2.19 12.85
C GLU A 123 0.87 2.59 11.98
N LEU A 124 -0.25 1.89 12.14
CA LEU A 124 -1.47 2.10 11.37
C LEU A 124 -2.69 2.21 12.31
N GLU A 125 -3.54 3.20 12.07
CA GLU A 125 -4.83 3.29 12.75
C GLU A 125 -5.87 2.35 12.13
N HIS A 126 -6.67 1.72 12.99
CA HIS A 126 -7.78 0.81 12.61
C HIS A 126 -9.15 1.35 13.09
N ASN A 127 -9.37 2.65 12.96
CA ASN A 127 -10.63 3.32 13.23
C ASN A 127 -11.65 3.08 12.09
N PRO A 128 -12.97 3.25 12.34
CA PRO A 128 -14.00 3.08 11.31
C PRO A 128 -13.83 3.95 10.05
N ARG A 129 -13.13 5.08 10.17
CA ARG A 129 -12.85 6.03 9.08
C ARG A 129 -11.68 6.95 9.44
N ASN A 130 -11.16 7.67 8.44
CA ASN A 130 -10.11 8.69 8.57
C ASN A 130 -8.81 8.17 9.21
N ASN A 131 -8.47 6.92 8.93
CA ASN A 131 -7.24 6.30 9.40
C ASN A 131 -6.01 7.04 8.89
N ARG A 132 -4.94 6.96 9.67
CA ARG A 132 -3.63 7.52 9.41
C ARG A 132 -2.58 6.43 9.62
N MET A 133 -1.38 6.69 9.11
CA MET A 133 -0.19 5.88 9.39
C MET A 133 1.01 6.79 9.67
N ARG A 134 2.01 6.26 10.37
CA ARG A 134 3.32 6.91 10.54
C ARG A 134 4.43 5.86 10.52
N ALA A 135 5.67 6.28 10.29
CA ALA A 135 6.82 5.38 10.38
C ALA A 135 7.07 4.94 11.84
N VAL A 136 7.62 3.73 11.98
CA VAL A 136 8.29 3.25 13.20
C VAL A 136 9.74 3.74 13.22
#